data_AF-A0A543J4C6-F1
#
_entry.id   AF-A0A543J4C6-F1
#
_cell.length_a   1.000
_cell.length_b   1.000
_cell.length_c   1.000
_cell.angle_alpha   90.00
_cell.angle_beta   90.00
_cell.angle_gamma   90.00
#
_symmetry.space_group_name_H-M   'P 1'
#
loop_
_entity.id
_entity.type
_entity.pdbx_description
1 polymer ?
#
loop_
_entity_poly.entity_id
_entity_poly.type
_entity_poly.pdbx_seq_one_letter_code
_entity_poly.pdbx_strand_id
1 'polypeptide(L)'
;MTGKEFNRDDDAPEGRFPQDDDGALDGRLVPPGANTGAPNGVAPVHLCHHGCDCWQRNFDAYLHRTPARRPEQLDNLEAHALLYAKNQGSQLVQRHADRLNAQRERLIGAYHAAEASLTELRALVHAEELGAAVRELRRVTEARIESGAKPPPLWLRALAWPTVIAVGLFDTWYFKGVFQQFVGNTDISALEEVLTLLPGFALTVGLLISGTILGGPVYRARRTHHERQLRRTGLARGLAGLAYWVFRLTLPAMLVICALVWAVQRTREANASLGQAGDVPYLELPTDFVAILILTLTLCALALKIVAYDPFVSEEYRARRRLRRANRATTRLLRKAGKLVKRHDVAWSDLKALREEMIARIVERYAAAYQFVLYSRGFHDKAGGVPPAFATAGRTDSLRDRLRPELHGVTGPEPEFGALQEVDDALRRFEPEPLAEELRRLREAWVAQRGDGAPVTAATVPARLADQVP
;
A
#
# COMPACT_ATOMS: atom_id res chain seq x y z
N MET A 1 -3.64 -36.86 11.66
CA MET A 1 -4.14 -37.84 10.68
C MET A 1 -5.37 -37.27 9.99
N THR A 2 -5.16 -36.74 8.77
CA THR A 2 -6.06 -36.66 7.60
C THR A 2 -5.49 -35.53 6.75
N GLY A 3 -4.62 -35.91 5.82
CA GLY A 3 -4.01 -35.01 4.86
C GLY A 3 -5.06 -34.47 3.91
N LYS A 4 -5.07 -33.15 3.75
CA LYS A 4 -5.69 -32.49 2.61
C LYS A 4 -4.56 -32.03 1.70
N GLU A 5 -4.43 -32.74 0.59
CA GLU A 5 -3.63 -32.37 -0.56
C GLU A 5 -4.06 -30.98 -1.03
N PHE A 6 -3.14 -30.02 -0.93
CA PHE A 6 -3.28 -28.71 -1.53
C PHE A 6 -2.63 -28.81 -2.91
N ASN A 7 -3.45 -29.01 -3.92
CA ASN A 7 -3.06 -29.00 -5.32
C ASN A 7 -2.52 -27.60 -5.64
N ARG A 8 -1.23 -27.53 -5.95
CA ARG A 8 -0.52 -26.31 -6.32
C ARG A 8 -0.42 -26.34 -7.84
N ASP A 9 -1.35 -25.66 -8.50
CA ASP A 9 -1.25 -25.36 -9.92
C ASP A 9 -0.15 -24.32 -10.10
N ASP A 10 1.06 -24.81 -10.33
CA ASP A 10 2.19 -24.06 -10.87
C ASP A 10 1.94 -23.90 -12.39
N ASP A 11 1.29 -22.80 -12.78
CA ASP A 11 1.28 -22.30 -14.17
C ASP A 11 1.70 -20.83 -14.17
N ALA A 12 3.00 -20.62 -13.97
CA ALA A 12 3.67 -19.41 -14.42
C ALA A 12 4.00 -19.61 -15.91
N PRO A 13 3.64 -18.70 -16.82
CA PRO A 13 4.18 -18.73 -18.16
C PRO A 13 5.67 -18.41 -18.04
N GLU A 14 6.51 -19.44 -18.20
CA GLU A 14 7.90 -19.26 -18.61
C GLU A 14 7.87 -18.45 -19.91
N GLY A 15 8.04 -17.14 -19.77
CA GLY A 15 8.35 -16.23 -20.84
C GLY A 15 9.73 -16.59 -21.38
N ARG A 16 9.75 -17.65 -22.19
CA ARG A 16 10.85 -18.11 -23.01
C ARG A 16 11.35 -16.88 -23.76
N PHE A 17 12.52 -16.37 -23.36
CA PHE A 17 13.29 -15.47 -24.22
C PHE A 17 13.41 -16.17 -25.58
N PRO A 18 13.09 -15.51 -26.70
CA PRO A 18 13.50 -16.05 -27.98
C PRO A 18 15.02 -16.12 -27.91
N GLN A 19 15.51 -17.34 -27.78
CA GLN A 19 16.87 -17.71 -28.12
C GLN A 19 16.89 -17.50 -29.64
N ASP A 20 17.18 -16.27 -30.04
CA ASP A 20 17.54 -15.99 -31.42
C ASP A 20 18.70 -16.94 -31.69
N ASP A 21 18.51 -17.83 -32.66
CA ASP A 21 19.55 -18.70 -33.17
C ASP A 21 20.78 -17.83 -33.40
N ASP A 22 21.79 -18.04 -32.56
CA ASP A 22 23.15 -17.62 -32.78
C ASP A 22 23.63 -18.38 -34.01
N GLY A 23 23.17 -17.93 -35.18
CA GLY A 23 23.83 -18.17 -36.45
C GLY A 23 25.24 -17.69 -36.22
N ALA A 24 26.14 -18.64 -35.99
CA ALA A 24 27.55 -18.44 -35.89
C ALA A 24 27.97 -17.54 -37.06
N LEU A 25 28.10 -16.25 -36.77
CA LEU A 25 28.73 -15.29 -37.65
C LEU A 25 30.20 -15.62 -37.57
N ASP A 26 30.56 -16.63 -38.37
CA ASP A 26 31.90 -16.94 -38.77
C ASP A 26 32.55 -15.60 -39.13
N GLY A 27 33.52 -15.17 -38.31
CA GLY A 27 34.18 -13.87 -38.33
C GLY A 27 35.08 -13.70 -39.55
N ARG A 28 34.58 -14.01 -40.75
CA ARG A 28 35.20 -13.66 -42.01
C ARG A 28 34.80 -12.23 -42.34
N LEU A 29 35.78 -11.35 -42.25
CA LEU A 29 35.80 -10.05 -42.92
C LEU A 29 35.49 -10.26 -44.41
N VAL A 30 34.23 -10.18 -44.80
CA VAL A 30 33.83 -10.06 -46.21
C VAL A 30 33.71 -8.55 -46.50
N PRO A 31 34.51 -7.99 -47.42
CA PRO A 31 34.41 -6.59 -47.80
C PRO A 31 33.12 -6.34 -48.63
N PRO A 32 32.54 -5.14 -48.56
CA PRO A 32 31.30 -4.84 -49.27
C PRO A 32 31.58 -4.58 -50.76
N GLY A 33 31.00 -5.41 -51.62
CA GLY A 33 31.12 -5.29 -53.08
C GLY A 33 30.40 -6.35 -53.91
N ALA A 34 29.76 -7.35 -53.30
CA ALA A 34 29.02 -8.37 -54.02
C ALA A 34 27.54 -7.97 -54.17
N ASN A 35 27.22 -7.21 -55.23
CA ASN A 35 26.00 -7.40 -56.02
C ASN A 35 26.04 -6.53 -57.28
N THR A 36 26.08 -7.17 -58.45
CA THR A 36 25.88 -6.52 -59.75
C THR A 36 24.59 -7.05 -60.38
N GLY A 37 23.50 -6.31 -60.21
CA GLY A 37 22.47 -6.22 -61.24
C GLY A 37 22.72 -4.93 -62.02
N ALA A 38 23.33 -5.03 -63.19
CA ALA A 38 23.53 -3.91 -64.12
C ALA A 38 22.89 -4.24 -65.48
N PRO A 39 22.37 -3.22 -66.16
CA PRO A 39 22.82 -2.95 -67.54
C PRO A 39 23.00 -1.42 -67.73
N ASN A 40 23.96 -0.85 -68.45
CA ASN A 40 24.88 -1.26 -69.52
C ASN A 40 26.08 -0.29 -69.52
N GLY A 41 27.26 -0.75 -69.98
CA GLY A 41 28.22 0.14 -70.66
C GLY A 41 29.53 0.51 -69.97
N VAL A 42 30.08 -0.31 -69.06
CA VAL A 42 31.48 -0.16 -68.60
C VAL A 42 32.22 -1.49 -68.76
N ALA A 43 33.48 -1.41 -69.20
CA ALA A 43 34.39 -2.50 -69.58
C ALA A 43 34.34 -3.74 -68.65
N PRO A 44 34.59 -4.95 -69.19
CA PRO A 44 34.40 -6.19 -68.45
C PRO A 44 35.30 -6.23 -67.21
N VAL A 45 34.66 -6.16 -66.04
CA VAL A 45 35.24 -6.62 -64.79
C VAL A 45 35.44 -8.11 -64.97
N HIS A 46 36.69 -8.54 -65.15
CA HIS A 46 37.04 -9.95 -65.30
C HIS A 46 36.45 -10.75 -64.13
N LEU A 47 35.48 -11.61 -64.41
CA LEU A 47 35.01 -12.63 -63.46
C LEU A 47 36.15 -13.63 -63.24
N CYS A 48 36.69 -13.68 -62.01
CA CYS A 48 37.53 -14.79 -61.58
C CYS A 48 36.67 -16.03 -61.32
N HIS A 49 37.07 -17.16 -61.89
CA HIS A 49 36.33 -18.43 -61.89
C HIS A 49 36.44 -19.23 -60.57
N HIS A 50 37.19 -18.73 -59.57
CA HIS A 50 37.36 -19.38 -58.27
C HIS A 50 36.89 -18.44 -57.15
N GLY A 51 35.95 -18.93 -56.33
CA GLY A 51 35.18 -18.14 -55.35
C GLY A 51 35.93 -17.54 -54.16
N CYS A 52 37.26 -17.54 -54.12
CA CYS A 52 38.09 -16.86 -53.11
C CYS A 52 39.41 -16.46 -53.78
N ASP A 53 39.66 -15.16 -54.00
CA ASP A 53 40.98 -14.54 -54.34
C ASP A 53 40.88 -13.08 -54.85
N CYS A 54 39.67 -12.57 -55.08
CA CYS A 54 39.48 -11.19 -55.52
C CYS A 54 39.98 -10.16 -54.49
N TRP A 55 39.86 -10.47 -53.19
CA TRP A 55 40.30 -9.57 -52.14
C TRP A 55 41.81 -9.45 -52.05
N GLN A 56 42.54 -10.58 -52.07
CA GLN A 56 44.00 -10.57 -51.96
C GLN A 56 44.63 -9.82 -53.14
N ARG A 57 44.16 -10.07 -54.37
CA ARG A 57 44.65 -9.34 -55.56
C ARG A 57 44.34 -7.85 -55.51
N ASN A 58 43.15 -7.46 -55.03
CA ASN A 58 42.78 -6.06 -54.88
C ASN A 58 43.55 -5.39 -53.73
N PHE A 59 43.83 -6.12 -52.65
CA PHE A 59 44.63 -5.65 -51.53
C PHE A 59 46.10 -5.48 -51.95
N ASP A 60 46.69 -6.43 -52.66
CA ASP A 60 48.04 -6.30 -53.23
C ASP A 60 48.13 -5.12 -54.20
N ALA A 61 47.13 -4.96 -55.08
CA ALA A 61 47.05 -3.81 -55.98
C ALA A 61 46.94 -2.49 -55.20
N TYR A 62 46.19 -2.47 -54.10
CA TYR A 62 46.11 -1.34 -53.18
C TYR A 62 47.48 -1.05 -52.53
N LEU A 63 48.18 -2.04 -51.97
CA LEU A 63 49.51 -1.88 -51.38
C LEU A 63 50.50 -1.25 -52.37
N HIS A 64 50.47 -1.68 -53.64
CA HIS A 64 51.38 -1.17 -54.65
C HIS A 64 50.99 0.21 -55.22
N ARG A 65 49.69 0.49 -55.42
CA ARG A 65 49.22 1.71 -56.11
C ARG A 65 48.97 2.91 -55.20
N THR A 66 48.83 2.70 -53.90
CA THR A 66 48.60 3.79 -52.95
C THR A 66 49.79 4.77 -52.94
N PRO A 67 49.59 6.09 -53.02
CA PRO A 67 50.68 7.07 -52.96
C PRO A 67 51.12 7.35 -51.51
N ALA A 68 52.34 7.86 -51.34
CA ALA A 68 52.82 8.37 -50.06
C ALA A 68 52.01 9.60 -49.64
N ARG A 69 51.61 9.65 -48.36
CA ARG A 69 50.75 10.70 -47.79
C ARG A 69 51.10 10.98 -46.33
N ARG A 70 50.56 12.08 -45.79
CA ARG A 70 50.75 12.39 -44.36
C ARG A 70 49.88 11.46 -43.48
N PRO A 71 50.28 11.16 -42.23
CA PRO A 71 49.52 10.26 -41.35
C PRO A 71 48.08 10.67 -41.09
N GLU A 72 47.81 11.97 -41.12
CA GLU A 72 46.47 12.53 -40.89
C GLU A 72 45.54 12.39 -42.11
N GLN A 73 46.08 12.01 -43.28
CA GLN A 73 45.32 11.89 -44.52
C GLN A 73 44.78 10.46 -44.70
N LEU A 74 43.47 10.34 -44.94
CA LEU A 74 42.81 9.09 -45.29
C LEU A 74 42.83 8.90 -46.80
N ASP A 75 43.09 7.68 -47.27
CA ASP A 75 42.83 7.33 -48.67
C ASP A 75 41.37 6.91 -48.89
N ASN A 76 41.00 6.66 -50.16
CA ASN A 76 39.63 6.31 -50.51
C ASN A 76 39.16 4.98 -49.87
N LEU A 77 40.05 4.02 -49.65
CA LEU A 77 39.71 2.72 -49.06
C LEU A 77 39.53 2.84 -47.53
N GLU A 78 40.41 3.60 -46.87
CA GLU A 78 40.32 3.92 -45.45
C GLU A 78 39.07 4.77 -45.16
N ALA A 79 38.81 5.79 -45.98
CA ALA A 79 37.60 6.61 -45.90
C ALA A 79 36.34 5.76 -46.15
N HIS A 80 36.38 4.83 -47.10
CA HIS A 80 35.28 3.91 -47.35
C HIS A 80 35.00 2.99 -46.15
N ALA A 81 36.03 2.41 -45.53
CA ALA A 81 35.86 1.56 -44.35
C ALA A 81 35.19 2.31 -43.19
N LEU A 82 35.60 3.55 -42.95
CA LEU A 82 35.03 4.41 -41.90
C LEU A 82 33.61 4.87 -42.22
N LEU A 83 33.32 5.23 -43.48
CA LEU A 83 31.95 5.53 -43.94
C LEU A 83 31.03 4.31 -43.88
N TYR A 84 31.56 3.13 -44.18
CA TYR A 84 30.81 1.88 -44.09
C TYR A 84 30.46 1.56 -42.64
N ALA A 85 31.42 1.64 -41.71
CA ALA A 85 31.15 1.47 -40.27
C ALA A 85 30.13 2.48 -39.75
N LYS A 86 30.23 3.74 -40.19
CA LYS A 86 29.24 4.78 -39.88
C LYS A 86 27.84 4.42 -40.37
N ASN A 87 27.70 3.98 -41.62
CA ASN A 87 26.40 3.57 -42.18
C ASN A 87 25.85 2.33 -41.48
N GLN A 88 26.70 1.37 -41.12
CA GLN A 88 26.31 0.20 -40.30
C GLN A 88 25.82 0.62 -38.91
N GLY A 89 26.46 1.62 -38.29
CA GLY A 89 26.00 2.21 -37.03
C GLY A 89 24.61 2.84 -37.16
N SER A 90 24.37 3.64 -38.19
CA SER A 90 23.04 4.24 -38.44
C SER A 90 21.98 3.16 -38.71
N GLN A 91 22.30 2.15 -39.53
CA GLN A 91 21.39 1.03 -39.80
C GLN A 91 21.09 0.22 -38.54
N LEU A 92 22.05 0.05 -37.64
CA LEU A 92 21.83 -0.62 -36.35
C LEU A 92 20.79 0.15 -35.52
N VAL A 93 20.94 1.48 -35.42
CA VAL A 93 19.96 2.31 -34.70
C VAL A 93 18.58 2.26 -35.36
N GLN A 94 18.51 2.34 -36.69
CA GLN A 94 17.25 2.23 -37.43
C GLN A 94 16.56 0.87 -37.20
N ARG A 95 17.31 -0.24 -37.24
CA ARG A 95 16.78 -1.60 -36.96
C ARG A 95 16.26 -1.75 -35.53
N HIS A 96 16.82 -1.01 -34.57
CA HIS A 96 16.39 -1.03 -33.17
C HIS A 96 15.48 0.14 -32.80
N ALA A 97 15.05 0.98 -33.76
CA ALA A 97 14.26 2.18 -33.49
C ALA A 97 12.93 1.85 -32.78
N ASP A 98 12.22 0.82 -33.22
CA ASP A 98 10.95 0.41 -32.59
C ASP A 98 11.15 -0.04 -31.15
N ARG A 99 12.23 -0.78 -30.86
CA ARG A 99 12.57 -1.21 -29.50
C ARG A 99 12.95 -0.03 -28.61
N LEU A 100 13.74 0.90 -29.12
CA LEU A 100 14.12 2.14 -28.42
C LEU A 100 12.88 2.99 -28.11
N ASN A 101 12.00 3.17 -29.10
CA ASN A 101 10.74 3.90 -28.95
C ASN A 101 9.80 3.23 -27.95
N ALA A 102 9.62 1.92 -28.03
CA ALA A 102 8.77 1.19 -27.08
C ALA A 102 9.28 1.30 -25.63
N GLN A 103 10.60 1.25 -25.40
CA GLN A 103 11.17 1.43 -24.06
C GLN A 103 11.05 2.89 -23.59
N ARG A 104 11.21 3.86 -24.49
CA ARG A 104 10.97 5.28 -24.19
C ARG A 104 9.51 5.53 -23.79
N GLU A 105 8.55 4.99 -24.51
CA GLU A 105 7.12 5.09 -24.17
C GLU A 105 6.82 4.46 -22.81
N ARG A 106 7.43 3.31 -22.49
CA ARG A 106 7.33 2.69 -21.16
C ARG A 106 7.87 3.59 -20.06
N LEU A 107 9.03 4.23 -20.28
CA LEU A 107 9.60 5.21 -19.33
C LEU A 107 8.64 6.38 -19.09
N ILE A 108 8.14 6.99 -20.16
CA ILE A 108 7.21 8.13 -20.11
C ILE A 108 5.92 7.74 -19.38
N GLY A 109 5.33 6.59 -19.73
CA GLY A 109 4.12 6.09 -19.08
C GLY A 109 4.33 5.79 -17.60
N ALA A 110 5.48 5.19 -17.23
CA ALA A 110 5.82 4.92 -15.84
C ALA A 110 6.05 6.23 -15.04
N TYR A 111 6.69 7.23 -15.64
CA TYR A 111 6.89 8.54 -15.04
C TYR A 111 5.55 9.21 -14.71
N HIS A 112 4.65 9.35 -15.68
CA HIS A 112 3.36 10.01 -15.46
C HIS A 112 2.47 9.24 -14.47
N ALA A 113 2.53 7.91 -14.47
CA ALA A 113 1.82 7.10 -13.48
C ALA A 113 2.36 7.36 -12.05
N ALA A 114 3.68 7.45 -11.89
CA ALA A 114 4.31 7.77 -10.61
C ALA A 114 3.98 9.20 -10.16
N GLU A 115 4.09 10.18 -11.04
CA GLU A 115 3.77 11.60 -10.79
C GLU A 115 2.31 11.81 -10.39
N ALA A 116 1.37 11.16 -11.09
CA ALA A 116 -0.05 11.21 -10.75
C ALA A 116 -0.32 10.63 -9.35
N SER A 117 0.30 9.48 -9.03
CA SER A 117 0.14 8.86 -7.71
C SER A 117 0.81 9.67 -6.59
N LEU A 118 1.92 10.35 -6.87
CA LEU A 118 2.54 11.27 -5.92
C LEU A 118 1.68 12.52 -5.72
N THR A 119 1.03 13.01 -6.76
CA THR A 119 0.09 14.14 -6.66
C THR A 119 -1.14 13.77 -5.81
N GLU A 120 -1.71 12.58 -5.98
CA GLU A 120 -2.77 12.05 -5.10
C GLU A 120 -2.30 11.97 -3.64
N LEU A 121 -1.09 11.45 -3.41
CA LEU A 121 -0.51 11.34 -2.07
C LEU A 121 -0.25 12.73 -1.46
N ARG A 122 0.27 13.68 -2.24
CA ARG A 122 0.55 15.06 -1.85
C ARG A 122 -0.73 15.76 -1.40
N ALA A 123 -1.82 15.62 -2.16
CA ALA A 123 -3.12 16.17 -1.79
C ALA A 123 -3.61 15.61 -0.43
N LEU A 124 -3.48 14.30 -0.21
CA LEU A 124 -3.90 13.69 1.06
C LEU A 124 -3.01 14.12 2.24
N VAL A 125 -1.69 14.22 2.04
CA VAL A 125 -0.75 14.67 3.08
C VAL A 125 -1.01 16.14 3.41
N HIS A 126 -1.21 17.01 2.43
CA HIS A 126 -1.53 18.43 2.66
C HIS A 126 -2.89 18.66 3.31
N ALA A 127 -3.86 17.77 3.11
CA ALA A 127 -5.15 17.85 3.80
C ALA A 127 -5.03 17.66 5.33
N GLU A 128 -3.89 17.18 5.84
CA GLU A 128 -3.61 16.91 7.25
C GLU A 128 -4.68 16.06 7.96
N GLU A 129 -5.44 15.25 7.25
CA GLU A 129 -6.53 14.47 7.86
C GLU A 129 -6.03 13.54 8.97
N LEU A 130 -4.81 13.01 8.79
CA LEU A 130 -4.14 12.19 9.79
C LEU A 130 -3.78 13.01 11.03
N GLY A 131 -3.15 14.17 10.85
CA GLY A 131 -2.79 15.07 11.94
C GLY A 131 -4.03 15.55 12.71
N ALA A 132 -5.10 15.90 12.01
CA ALA A 132 -6.39 16.25 12.61
C ALA A 132 -6.98 15.08 13.41
N ALA A 133 -6.93 13.85 12.90
CA ALA A 133 -7.41 12.68 13.62
C ALA A 133 -6.58 12.33 14.86
N VAL A 134 -5.26 12.54 14.82
CA VAL A 134 -4.37 12.39 15.97
C VAL A 134 -4.68 13.46 17.03
N ARG A 135 -4.78 14.73 16.62
CA ARG A 135 -5.15 15.85 17.51
C ARG A 135 -6.50 15.61 18.19
N GLU A 136 -7.49 15.12 17.46
CA GLU A 136 -8.81 14.80 18.02
C GLU A 136 -8.75 13.66 19.05
N LEU A 137 -8.02 12.57 18.76
CA LEU A 137 -7.84 11.49 19.72
C LEU A 137 -7.10 11.97 20.98
N ARG A 138 -6.08 12.81 20.80
CA ARG A 138 -5.33 13.42 21.90
C ARG A 138 -6.24 14.31 22.74
N ARG A 139 -7.05 15.16 22.13
CA ARG A 139 -8.03 16.03 22.80
C ARG A 139 -9.02 15.23 23.64
N VAL A 140 -9.57 14.14 23.12
CA VAL A 140 -10.50 13.26 23.87
C VAL A 140 -9.77 12.59 25.05
N THR A 141 -8.52 12.20 24.85
CA THR A 141 -7.70 11.57 25.90
C THR A 141 -7.34 12.57 27.01
N GLU A 142 -6.93 13.79 26.64
CA GLU A 142 -6.64 14.89 27.56
C GLU A 142 -7.90 15.29 28.34
N ALA A 143 -9.05 15.45 27.68
CA ALA A 143 -10.33 15.72 28.34
C ALA A 143 -10.73 14.64 29.36
N ARG A 144 -10.42 13.36 29.08
CA ARG A 144 -10.61 12.28 30.05
C ARG A 144 -9.68 12.43 31.26
N ILE A 145 -8.40 12.76 31.03
CA ILE A 145 -7.41 12.97 32.11
C ILE A 145 -7.81 14.16 32.99
N GLU A 146 -8.13 15.32 32.38
CA GLU A 146 -8.56 16.53 33.07
C GLU A 146 -9.85 16.34 33.86
N SER A 147 -10.77 15.52 33.36
CA SER A 147 -11.99 15.19 34.10
C SER A 147 -11.78 14.22 35.26
N GLY A 148 -10.60 13.61 35.39
CA GLY A 148 -10.32 12.59 36.40
C GLY A 148 -11.17 11.32 36.24
N ALA A 149 -11.80 11.14 35.08
CA ALA A 149 -12.73 10.07 34.82
C ALA A 149 -12.00 8.74 34.69
N LYS A 150 -12.16 7.87 35.69
CA LYS A 150 -11.67 6.49 35.59
C LYS A 150 -12.63 5.68 34.72
N PRO A 151 -12.15 4.97 33.68
CA PRO A 151 -13.01 4.09 32.91
C PRO A 151 -13.60 3.01 33.84
N PRO A 152 -14.88 2.67 33.71
CA PRO A 152 -15.46 1.57 34.47
C PRO A 152 -14.76 0.25 34.08
N PRO A 153 -14.59 -0.68 35.02
CA PRO A 153 -13.89 -1.94 34.75
C PRO A 153 -14.63 -2.73 33.66
N LEU A 154 -13.87 -3.43 32.81
CA LEU A 154 -14.40 -4.13 31.63
C LEU A 154 -15.50 -5.14 31.99
N TRP A 155 -15.35 -5.88 33.09
CA TRP A 155 -16.34 -6.85 33.55
C TRP A 155 -17.70 -6.21 33.81
N LEU A 156 -17.74 -4.98 34.34
CA LEU A 156 -18.99 -4.29 34.66
C LEU A 156 -19.73 -3.84 33.39
N ARG A 157 -18.99 -3.43 32.36
CA ARG A 157 -19.58 -3.13 31.04
C ARG A 157 -20.05 -4.39 30.32
N ALA A 158 -19.28 -5.47 30.45
CA ALA A 158 -19.60 -6.76 29.85
C ALA A 158 -20.85 -7.38 30.49
N LEU A 159 -21.05 -7.22 31.81
CA LEU A 159 -22.21 -7.72 32.54
C LEU A 159 -23.45 -6.83 32.40
N ALA A 160 -23.29 -5.51 32.23
CA ALA A 160 -24.43 -4.59 32.12
C ALA A 160 -25.39 -4.93 30.98
N TRP A 161 -24.89 -5.36 29.82
CA TRP A 161 -25.73 -5.73 28.68
C TRP A 161 -26.53 -7.03 28.90
N PRO A 162 -25.89 -8.16 29.25
CA PRO A 162 -26.59 -9.39 29.62
C PRO A 162 -27.61 -9.20 30.73
N THR A 163 -27.30 -8.44 31.79
CA THR A 163 -28.24 -8.21 32.90
C THR A 163 -29.47 -7.43 32.43
N VAL A 164 -29.31 -6.36 31.65
CA VAL A 164 -30.44 -5.60 31.11
C VAL A 164 -31.30 -6.46 30.18
N ILE A 165 -30.67 -7.30 29.35
CA ILE A 165 -31.38 -8.24 28.47
C ILE A 165 -32.15 -9.28 29.30
N ALA A 166 -31.52 -9.87 30.32
CA ALA A 166 -32.14 -10.87 31.18
C ALA A 166 -33.35 -10.32 31.94
N VAL A 167 -33.23 -9.11 32.51
CA VAL A 167 -34.35 -8.43 33.18
C VAL A 167 -35.46 -8.10 32.20
N GLY A 168 -35.15 -7.55 31.03
CA GLY A 168 -36.17 -7.25 30.01
C GLY A 168 -36.89 -8.50 29.50
N LEU A 169 -36.17 -9.61 29.31
CA LEU A 169 -36.77 -10.89 28.95
C LEU A 169 -37.67 -11.45 30.07
N PHE A 170 -37.23 -11.33 31.33
CA PHE A 170 -38.03 -11.72 32.48
C PHE A 170 -39.32 -10.91 32.59
N ASP A 171 -39.23 -9.58 32.48
CA ASP A 171 -40.40 -8.69 32.50
C ASP A 171 -41.36 -9.05 31.36
N THR A 172 -40.85 -9.27 30.16
CA THR A 172 -41.66 -9.64 28.99
C THR A 172 -42.36 -10.99 29.18
N TRP A 173 -41.64 -11.99 29.72
CA TRP A 173 -42.23 -13.29 30.03
C TRP A 173 -43.30 -13.20 31.11
N TYR A 174 -43.08 -12.42 32.16
CA TYR A 174 -44.05 -12.23 33.23
C TYR A 174 -45.32 -11.53 32.74
N PHE A 175 -45.18 -10.42 31.99
CA PHE A 175 -46.33 -9.70 31.44
C PHE A 175 -47.14 -10.56 30.46
N LYS A 176 -46.48 -11.43 29.68
CA LYS A 176 -47.16 -12.44 28.86
C LYS A 176 -48.04 -13.34 29.73
N GLY A 177 -47.50 -13.91 30.80
CA GLY A 177 -48.24 -14.80 31.70
C GLY A 177 -49.44 -14.12 32.37
N VAL A 178 -49.26 -12.90 32.87
CA VAL A 178 -50.34 -12.11 33.50
C VAL A 178 -51.43 -11.76 32.47
N PHE A 179 -51.06 -11.34 31.27
CA PHE A 179 -52.02 -10.97 30.24
C PHE A 179 -52.84 -12.17 29.74
N GLN A 180 -52.19 -13.33 29.58
CA GLN A 180 -52.87 -14.59 29.25
C GLN A 180 -53.88 -14.99 30.33
N GLN A 181 -53.55 -14.75 31.60
CA GLN A 181 -54.45 -15.02 32.73
C GLN A 181 -55.65 -14.05 32.79
N PHE A 182 -55.48 -12.79 32.38
CA PHE A 182 -56.58 -11.82 32.28
C PHE A 182 -57.50 -12.03 31.08
N VAL A 183 -56.96 -12.47 29.94
CA VAL A 183 -57.74 -12.71 28.72
C VAL A 183 -58.48 -14.06 28.77
N GLY A 184 -58.08 -14.97 29.67
CA GLY A 184 -58.84 -16.19 30.00
C GLY A 184 -58.95 -17.22 28.87
N ASN A 185 -58.19 -17.05 27.78
CA ASN A 185 -58.30 -17.87 26.58
C ASN A 185 -56.95 -18.55 26.29
N THR A 186 -56.92 -19.88 26.25
CA THR A 186 -55.71 -20.67 25.94
C THR A 186 -55.47 -20.81 24.43
N ASP A 187 -56.48 -20.51 23.61
CA ASP A 187 -56.39 -20.51 22.13
C ASP A 187 -56.22 -19.07 21.63
N ILE A 188 -54.98 -18.59 21.69
CA ILE A 188 -54.62 -17.21 21.31
C ILE A 188 -54.11 -17.22 19.87
N SER A 189 -54.60 -16.31 19.03
CA SER A 189 -54.09 -16.14 17.67
C SER A 189 -52.64 -15.63 17.70
N ALA A 190 -51.82 -15.96 16.70
CA ALA A 190 -50.41 -15.52 16.63
C ALA A 190 -50.24 -13.99 16.74
N LEU A 191 -51.26 -13.22 16.36
CA LEU A 191 -51.28 -11.76 16.43
C LEU A 191 -51.52 -11.25 17.86
N GLU A 192 -52.43 -11.89 18.59
CA GLU A 192 -52.67 -11.60 20.01
C GLU A 192 -51.47 -12.01 20.87
N GLU A 193 -50.78 -13.10 20.54
CA GLU A 193 -49.54 -13.50 21.22
C GLU A 193 -48.44 -12.42 21.07
N VAL A 194 -48.30 -11.82 19.89
CA VAL A 194 -47.37 -10.70 19.67
C VAL A 194 -47.80 -9.45 20.46
N LEU A 195 -49.11 -9.17 20.54
CA LEU A 195 -49.65 -8.08 21.35
C LEU A 195 -49.34 -8.25 22.85
N THR A 196 -49.35 -9.47 23.37
CA THR A 196 -49.02 -9.74 24.79
C THR A 196 -47.55 -9.45 25.13
N LEU A 197 -46.64 -9.51 24.15
CA LEU A 197 -45.21 -9.24 24.32
C LEU A 197 -44.87 -7.75 24.27
N LEU A 198 -45.75 -6.93 23.69
CA LEU A 198 -45.52 -5.53 23.38
C LEU A 198 -45.27 -4.65 24.63
N PRO A 199 -46.00 -4.80 25.76
CA PRO A 199 -45.75 -4.04 26.98
C PRO A 199 -44.37 -4.33 27.61
N GLY A 200 -43.97 -5.61 27.67
CA GLY A 200 -42.67 -6.01 28.20
C GLY A 200 -41.51 -5.54 27.33
N PHE A 201 -41.68 -5.61 26.01
CA PHE A 201 -40.71 -5.04 25.07
C PHE A 201 -40.60 -3.52 25.21
N ALA A 202 -41.73 -2.80 25.31
CA ALA A 202 -41.75 -1.35 25.50
C ALA A 202 -41.05 -0.93 26.81
N LEU A 203 -41.26 -1.66 27.90
CA LEU A 203 -40.54 -1.45 29.17
C LEU A 203 -39.03 -1.67 29.01
N THR A 204 -38.63 -2.74 28.32
CA THR A 204 -37.20 -3.05 28.07
C THR A 204 -36.52 -1.95 27.26
N VAL A 205 -37.16 -1.48 26.19
CA VAL A 205 -36.69 -0.34 25.39
C VAL A 205 -36.65 0.94 26.23
N GLY A 206 -37.69 1.19 27.02
CA GLY A 206 -37.75 2.32 27.96
C GLY A 206 -36.61 2.30 28.97
N LEU A 207 -36.23 1.14 29.47
CA LEU A 207 -35.13 0.93 30.42
C LEU A 207 -33.76 1.20 29.78
N LEU A 208 -33.57 0.75 28.53
CA LEU A 208 -32.39 1.03 27.72
C LEU A 208 -32.21 2.53 27.47
N ILE A 209 -33.27 3.20 27.02
CA ILE A 209 -33.28 4.64 26.75
C ILE A 209 -33.05 5.41 28.06
N SER A 210 -33.78 5.05 29.13
CA SER A 210 -33.63 5.69 30.45
C SER A 210 -32.21 5.56 30.99
N GLY A 211 -31.60 4.36 30.94
CA GLY A 211 -30.23 4.15 31.42
C GLY A 211 -29.17 4.94 30.65
N THR A 212 -29.41 5.21 29.37
CA THR A 212 -28.51 6.03 28.53
C THR A 212 -28.72 7.54 28.73
N ILE A 213 -29.96 7.99 28.88
CA ILE A 213 -30.30 9.40 29.13
C ILE A 213 -29.90 9.82 30.55
N LEU A 214 -30.16 8.97 31.56
CA LEU A 214 -29.84 9.26 32.97
C LEU A 214 -28.35 9.20 33.28
N GLY A 215 -27.55 8.46 32.49
CA GLY A 215 -26.12 8.31 32.71
C GLY A 215 -25.36 9.65 32.73
N GLY A 216 -25.67 10.55 31.79
CA GLY A 216 -25.01 11.86 31.68
C GLY A 216 -25.27 12.79 32.88
N PRO A 217 -26.55 13.08 33.22
CA PRO A 217 -26.91 13.86 34.40
C PRO A 217 -26.36 13.26 35.71
N VAL A 218 -26.47 11.95 35.92
CA VAL A 218 -25.97 11.27 37.13
C VAL A 218 -24.44 11.38 37.23
N TYR A 219 -23.73 11.22 36.11
CA TYR A 219 -22.28 11.41 36.07
C TYR A 219 -21.89 12.84 36.50
N ARG A 220 -22.56 13.87 35.97
CA ARG A 220 -22.33 15.28 36.35
C ARG A 220 -22.69 15.56 37.81
N ALA A 221 -23.80 15.01 38.30
CA ALA A 221 -24.23 15.12 39.68
C ALA A 221 -23.24 14.46 40.64
N ARG A 222 -22.73 13.26 40.30
CA ARG A 222 -21.71 12.56 41.10
C ARG A 222 -20.41 13.34 41.16
N ARG A 223 -19.95 13.88 40.04
CA ARG A 223 -18.74 14.70 39.97
C ARG A 223 -18.86 15.96 40.83
N THR A 224 -19.92 16.75 40.63
CA THR A 224 -20.16 17.97 41.41
C THR A 224 -20.36 17.66 42.90
N HIS A 225 -20.99 16.53 43.24
CA HIS A 225 -21.12 16.09 44.63
C HIS A 225 -19.76 15.72 45.24
N HIS A 226 -18.89 15.03 44.51
CA HIS A 226 -17.55 14.67 44.97
C HIS A 226 -16.68 15.92 45.18
N GLU A 227 -16.72 16.87 44.24
CA GLU A 227 -16.05 18.17 44.35
C GLU A 227 -16.58 18.97 45.57
N ARG A 228 -17.90 18.98 45.81
CA ARG A 228 -18.50 19.60 46.99
C ARG A 228 -18.12 18.89 48.30
N GLN A 229 -18.03 17.56 48.31
CA GLN A 229 -17.60 16.78 49.48
C GLN A 229 -16.12 17.01 49.84
N LEU A 230 -15.26 17.23 48.84
CA LEU A 230 -13.86 17.61 49.05
C LEU A 230 -13.73 18.99 49.72
N ARG A 231 -14.68 19.90 49.46
CA ARG A 231 -14.74 21.24 50.08
C ARG A 231 -15.35 21.29 51.49
N ARG A 232 -16.11 20.26 51.91
CA ARG A 232 -16.73 20.20 53.24
C ARG A 232 -15.73 19.72 54.30
N THR A 233 -15.63 20.40 55.44
CA THR A 233 -14.81 20.01 56.60
C THR A 233 -15.69 19.62 57.81
N GLY A 234 -15.16 18.79 58.73
CA GLY A 234 -15.82 18.45 60.01
C GLY A 234 -17.01 17.48 59.94
N LEU A 235 -17.94 17.59 60.92
CA LEU A 235 -19.09 16.69 61.12
C LEU A 235 -20.04 16.59 59.91
N ALA A 236 -20.16 17.67 59.13
CA ALA A 236 -20.98 17.70 57.91
C ALA A 236 -20.45 16.74 56.82
N ARG A 237 -19.14 16.43 56.81
CA ARG A 237 -18.57 15.40 55.93
C ARG A 237 -18.94 13.99 56.42
N GLY A 238 -18.94 13.77 57.74
CA GLY A 238 -19.34 12.49 58.35
C GLY A 238 -20.79 12.12 58.06
N LEU A 239 -21.73 13.05 58.34
CA LEU A 239 -23.16 12.82 58.10
C LEU A 239 -23.50 12.63 56.62
N ALA A 240 -22.90 13.43 55.73
CA ALA A 240 -23.07 13.26 54.29
C ALA A 240 -22.45 11.96 53.76
N GLY A 241 -21.34 11.51 54.36
CA GLY A 241 -20.72 10.22 54.06
C GLY A 241 -21.57 9.03 54.51
N LEU A 242 -22.19 9.13 55.69
CA LEU A 242 -23.10 8.11 56.23
C LEU A 242 -24.37 7.98 55.38
N ALA A 243 -25.03 9.11 55.06
CA ALA A 243 -26.22 9.11 54.22
C ALA A 243 -25.95 8.52 52.82
N TYR A 244 -24.78 8.81 52.25
CA TYR A 244 -24.33 8.22 50.99
C TYR A 244 -24.13 6.70 51.09
N TRP A 245 -23.54 6.21 52.19
CA TRP A 245 -23.35 4.77 52.42
C TRP A 245 -24.65 4.01 52.67
N VAL A 246 -25.57 4.58 53.45
CA VAL A 246 -26.90 4.02 53.67
C VAL A 246 -27.63 3.87 52.33
N PHE A 247 -27.66 4.93 51.51
CA PHE A 247 -28.27 4.86 50.18
C PHE A 247 -27.58 3.87 49.22
N ARG A 248 -26.27 3.69 49.36
CA ARG A 248 -25.51 2.75 48.53
C ARG A 248 -25.74 1.28 48.92
N LEU A 249 -26.07 1.01 50.18
CA LEU A 249 -26.33 -0.34 50.70
C LEU A 249 -27.78 -0.77 50.58
N THR A 250 -28.74 0.16 50.57
CA THR A 250 -30.18 -0.16 50.52
C THR A 250 -30.59 -0.92 49.27
N LEU A 251 -30.11 -0.51 48.09
CA LEU A 251 -30.41 -1.16 46.81
C LEU A 251 -29.92 -2.62 46.74
N PRO A 252 -28.63 -2.93 46.98
CA PRO A 252 -28.16 -4.32 46.98
C PRO A 252 -28.77 -5.15 48.12
N ALA A 253 -29.04 -4.57 49.29
CA ALA A 253 -29.74 -5.27 50.36
C ALA A 253 -31.17 -5.66 49.95
N MET A 254 -31.93 -4.74 49.34
CA MET A 254 -33.24 -5.01 48.77
C MET A 254 -33.19 -6.12 47.72
N LEU A 255 -32.19 -6.09 46.83
CA LEU A 255 -32.01 -7.10 45.78
C LEU A 255 -31.72 -8.48 46.36
N VAL A 256 -30.84 -8.57 47.37
CA VAL A 256 -30.52 -9.82 48.07
C VAL A 256 -31.76 -10.35 48.78
N ILE A 257 -32.52 -9.49 49.46
CA ILE A 257 -33.77 -9.88 50.14
C ILE A 257 -34.79 -10.41 49.11
N CYS A 258 -34.99 -9.71 48.00
CA CYS A 258 -35.91 -10.14 46.95
C CYS A 258 -35.48 -11.45 46.29
N ALA A 259 -34.18 -11.61 46.00
CA ALA A 259 -33.63 -12.85 45.45
C ALA A 259 -33.72 -14.02 46.44
N LEU A 260 -33.52 -13.76 47.74
CA LEU A 260 -33.66 -14.76 48.80
C LEU A 260 -35.12 -15.23 48.89
N VAL A 261 -36.08 -14.29 48.89
CA VAL A 261 -37.51 -14.60 48.89
C VAL A 261 -37.89 -15.43 47.66
N TRP A 262 -37.43 -15.03 46.48
CA TRP A 262 -37.68 -15.77 45.23
C TRP A 262 -37.05 -17.18 45.23
N ALA A 263 -35.81 -17.30 45.69
CA ALA A 263 -35.10 -18.58 45.76
C ALA A 263 -35.79 -19.56 46.72
N VAL A 264 -36.21 -19.08 47.90
CA VAL A 264 -36.96 -19.87 48.90
C VAL A 264 -38.25 -20.43 48.30
N GLN A 265 -38.92 -19.65 47.44
CA GLN A 265 -40.15 -20.09 46.80
C GLN A 265 -39.92 -21.10 45.70
N ARG A 266 -38.92 -20.89 44.85
CA ARG A 266 -38.58 -21.88 43.83
C ARG A 266 -38.13 -23.21 44.42
N THR A 267 -37.43 -23.19 45.55
CA THR A 267 -37.13 -24.43 46.29
C THR A 267 -38.39 -25.09 46.85
N ARG A 268 -39.41 -24.32 47.25
CA ARG A 268 -40.69 -24.88 47.72
C ARG A 268 -41.53 -25.46 46.57
N GLU A 269 -41.60 -24.78 45.43
CA GLU A 269 -42.25 -25.28 44.22
C GLU A 269 -41.60 -26.57 43.70
N ALA A 270 -40.26 -26.61 43.68
CA ALA A 270 -39.51 -27.80 43.26
C ALA A 270 -39.64 -28.95 44.27
N ASN A 271 -39.67 -28.67 45.57
CA ASN A 271 -39.89 -29.71 46.58
C ASN A 271 -41.33 -30.24 46.60
N ALA A 272 -42.31 -29.41 46.20
CA ALA A 272 -43.70 -29.81 46.02
C ALA A 272 -43.88 -30.73 44.81
N SER A 273 -43.22 -30.43 43.67
CA SER A 273 -43.27 -31.29 42.48
C SER A 273 -42.53 -32.62 42.64
N LEU A 274 -41.61 -32.72 43.61
CA LEU A 274 -40.93 -33.95 44.02
C LEU A 274 -41.69 -34.77 45.08
N GLY A 275 -42.90 -34.34 45.49
CA GLY A 275 -43.81 -35.13 46.32
C GLY A 275 -43.42 -35.28 47.79
N GLN A 276 -42.58 -34.39 48.33
CA GLN A 276 -41.93 -34.58 49.64
C GLN A 276 -42.38 -33.66 50.78
N ALA A 277 -43.51 -32.94 50.67
CA ALA A 277 -44.05 -32.21 51.82
C ALA A 277 -45.58 -32.26 51.87
N GLY A 278 -46.09 -32.82 52.97
CA GLY A 278 -47.49 -32.67 53.37
C GLY A 278 -47.84 -31.21 53.64
N ASP A 279 -49.09 -30.85 53.34
CA ASP A 279 -49.80 -29.61 53.65
C ASP A 279 -48.92 -28.40 54.01
N VAL A 280 -48.22 -27.88 53.00
CA VAL A 280 -47.64 -26.54 53.08
C VAL A 280 -48.65 -25.60 52.40
N PRO A 281 -49.31 -24.67 53.13
CA PRO A 281 -50.28 -23.77 52.53
C PRO A 281 -49.58 -22.93 51.45
N TYR A 282 -50.14 -22.95 50.25
CA TYR A 282 -49.75 -22.04 49.17
C TYR A 282 -49.92 -20.61 49.70
N LEU A 283 -48.80 -19.94 49.98
CA LEU A 283 -48.82 -18.48 50.01
C LEU A 283 -48.92 -18.06 48.54
N GLU A 284 -50.14 -17.87 48.04
CA GLU A 284 -50.35 -17.03 46.86
C GLU A 284 -49.57 -15.75 47.14
N LEU A 285 -48.51 -15.49 46.37
CA LEU A 285 -47.79 -14.25 46.55
C LEU A 285 -48.80 -13.14 46.29
N PRO A 286 -49.03 -12.22 47.25
CA PRO A 286 -49.71 -10.99 46.91
C PRO A 286 -48.99 -10.44 45.68
N THR A 287 -49.76 -10.12 44.64
CA THR A 287 -49.27 -9.53 43.38
C THR A 287 -48.29 -8.37 43.63
N ASP A 288 -48.46 -7.70 44.78
CA ASP A 288 -47.57 -6.69 45.37
C ASP A 288 -46.10 -7.13 45.48
N PHE A 289 -45.79 -8.35 45.90
CA PHE A 289 -44.40 -8.82 46.06
C PHE A 289 -43.70 -9.08 44.72
N VAL A 290 -44.43 -9.60 43.71
CA VAL A 290 -43.86 -9.77 42.37
C VAL A 290 -43.64 -8.41 41.71
N ALA A 291 -44.55 -7.47 41.92
CA ALA A 291 -44.38 -6.08 41.50
C ALA A 291 -43.14 -5.44 42.15
N ILE A 292 -42.91 -5.69 43.45
CA ILE A 292 -41.69 -5.24 44.15
C ILE A 292 -40.42 -5.90 43.58
N LEU A 293 -40.47 -7.19 43.24
CA LEU A 293 -39.34 -7.90 42.62
C LEU A 293 -39.01 -7.32 41.23
N ILE A 294 -40.02 -7.10 40.38
CA ILE A 294 -39.85 -6.48 39.06
C ILE A 294 -39.28 -5.06 39.20
N LEU A 295 -39.85 -4.27 40.11
CA LEU A 295 -39.38 -2.91 40.38
C LEU A 295 -37.93 -2.90 40.86
N THR A 296 -37.54 -3.81 41.75
CA THR A 296 -36.16 -3.88 42.25
C THR A 296 -35.19 -4.35 41.18
N LEU A 297 -35.53 -5.36 40.38
CA LEU A 297 -34.70 -5.83 39.25
C LEU A 297 -34.52 -4.75 38.18
N THR A 298 -35.59 -4.06 37.81
CA THR A 298 -35.56 -2.96 36.84
C THR A 298 -34.72 -1.79 37.36
N LEU A 299 -34.87 -1.39 38.62
CA LEU A 299 -34.02 -0.37 39.26
C LEU A 299 -32.54 -0.79 39.33
N CYS A 300 -32.26 -2.07 39.58
CA CYS A 300 -30.88 -2.57 39.63
C CYS A 300 -30.24 -2.66 38.25
N ALA A 301 -30.97 -3.10 37.22
CA ALA A 301 -30.51 -3.07 35.83
C ALA A 301 -30.23 -1.63 35.38
N LEU A 302 -31.11 -0.69 35.73
CA LEU A 302 -30.92 0.74 35.47
C LEU A 302 -29.68 1.28 36.19
N ALA A 303 -29.51 0.97 37.48
CA ALA A 303 -28.35 1.38 38.26
C ALA A 303 -27.04 0.81 37.70
N LEU A 304 -27.01 -0.48 37.33
CA LEU A 304 -25.86 -1.12 36.70
C LEU A 304 -25.50 -0.44 35.38
N LYS A 305 -26.50 -0.10 34.56
CA LYS A 305 -26.31 0.63 33.30
C LYS A 305 -25.75 2.04 33.52
N ILE A 306 -26.23 2.75 34.54
CA ILE A 306 -25.73 4.07 34.92
C ILE A 306 -24.28 3.98 35.43
N VAL A 307 -23.94 2.98 36.25
CA VAL A 307 -22.56 2.80 36.76
C VAL A 307 -21.60 2.37 35.65
N ALA A 308 -22.10 1.62 34.65
CA ALA A 308 -21.33 1.23 33.46
C ALA A 308 -21.25 2.33 32.39
N TYR A 309 -21.90 3.48 32.60
CA TYR A 309 -21.85 4.61 31.68
C TYR A 309 -20.45 5.24 31.66
N ASP A 310 -19.91 5.41 30.45
CA ASP A 310 -18.63 6.06 30.22
C ASP A 310 -18.84 7.12 29.13
N PRO A 311 -18.80 8.42 29.48
CA PRO A 311 -19.11 9.50 28.55
C PRO A 311 -18.09 9.59 27.41
N PHE A 312 -16.85 9.13 27.61
CA PHE A 312 -15.78 9.32 26.64
C PHE A 312 -15.68 8.19 25.60
N VAL A 313 -16.39 7.07 25.77
CA VAL A 313 -16.17 5.89 24.91
C VAL A 313 -16.71 6.06 23.51
N SER A 314 -17.84 6.74 23.34
CA SER A 314 -18.38 7.01 22.01
C SER A 314 -17.45 7.95 21.23
N GLU A 315 -16.94 8.99 21.89
CA GLU A 315 -16.00 9.97 21.34
C GLU A 315 -14.65 9.33 21.02
N GLU A 316 -14.08 8.58 21.96
CA GLU A 316 -12.82 7.87 21.79
C GLU A 316 -12.92 6.82 20.68
N TYR A 317 -14.02 6.08 20.60
CA TYR A 317 -14.27 5.13 19.52
C TYR A 317 -14.37 5.83 18.16
N ARG A 318 -15.09 6.95 18.06
CA ARG A 318 -15.20 7.75 16.84
C ARG A 318 -13.83 8.30 16.42
N ALA A 319 -13.06 8.86 17.36
CA ALA A 319 -11.71 9.39 17.12
C ALA A 319 -10.75 8.28 16.65
N ARG A 320 -10.72 7.14 17.34
CA ARG A 320 -9.92 5.96 16.93
C ARG A 320 -10.33 5.43 15.56
N ARG A 321 -11.62 5.41 15.24
CA ARG A 321 -12.13 4.97 13.93
C ARG A 321 -11.68 5.93 12.82
N ARG A 322 -11.74 7.24 13.05
CA ARG A 322 -11.25 8.26 12.10
C ARG A 322 -9.74 8.11 11.89
N LEU A 323 -8.96 7.99 12.96
CA LEU A 323 -7.51 7.77 12.90
C LEU A 323 -7.16 6.51 12.08
N ARG A 324 -7.85 5.39 12.34
CA ARG A 324 -7.63 4.14 11.60
C ARG A 324 -7.96 4.28 10.11
N ARG A 325 -9.00 5.04 9.75
CA ARG A 325 -9.39 5.29 8.36
C ARG A 325 -8.35 6.15 7.64
N ALA A 326 -7.98 7.30 8.22
CA ALA A 326 -6.96 8.19 7.68
C ALA A 326 -5.61 7.49 7.51
N ASN A 327 -5.18 6.71 8.52
CA ASN A 327 -3.94 5.96 8.45
C ASN A 327 -3.97 4.88 7.36
N ARG A 328 -5.08 4.13 7.23
CA ARG A 328 -5.23 3.11 6.18
C ARG A 328 -5.25 3.73 4.77
N ALA A 329 -5.96 4.84 4.58
CA ALA A 329 -6.00 5.54 3.29
C ALA A 329 -4.60 6.00 2.88
N THR A 330 -3.90 6.68 3.78
CA THR A 330 -2.55 7.20 3.51
C THR A 330 -1.54 6.07 3.30
N THR A 331 -1.56 5.01 4.11
CA THR A 331 -0.66 3.85 3.95
C THR A 331 -0.86 3.16 2.60
N ARG A 332 -2.11 3.05 2.13
CA ARG A 332 -2.40 2.46 0.81
C ARG A 332 -1.82 3.29 -0.32
N LEU A 333 -2.00 4.62 -0.28
CA LEU A 333 -1.44 5.53 -1.29
C LEU A 333 0.08 5.57 -1.24
N LEU A 334 0.70 5.57 -0.05
CA LEU A 334 2.16 5.52 0.09
C LEU A 334 2.74 4.24 -0.55
N ARG A 335 2.09 3.09 -0.34
CA ARG A 335 2.49 1.82 -0.97
C ARG A 335 2.27 1.85 -2.49
N LYS A 336 1.18 2.44 -2.96
CA LYS A 336 0.89 2.60 -4.41
C LYS A 336 1.95 3.48 -5.07
N ALA A 337 2.22 4.66 -4.51
CA ALA A 337 3.22 5.60 -4.99
C ALA A 337 4.62 4.97 -4.99
N GLY A 338 5.04 4.32 -3.91
CA GLY A 338 6.34 3.63 -3.85
C GLY A 338 6.51 2.53 -4.90
N LYS A 339 5.46 1.76 -5.20
CA LYS A 339 5.50 0.77 -6.29
C LYS A 339 5.64 1.43 -7.66
N LEU A 340 4.97 2.55 -7.91
CA LEU A 340 5.00 3.24 -9.19
C LEU A 340 6.33 3.97 -9.41
N VAL A 341 6.88 4.64 -8.39
CA VAL A 341 8.22 5.23 -8.42
C VAL A 341 9.28 4.16 -8.70
N LYS A 342 9.20 3.01 -8.03
CA LYS A 342 10.11 1.88 -8.33
C LYS A 342 9.98 1.36 -9.77
N ARG A 343 8.75 1.29 -10.31
CA ARG A 343 8.55 0.90 -11.72
C ARG A 343 9.16 1.89 -12.70
N HIS A 344 9.07 3.18 -12.39
CA HIS A 344 9.72 4.23 -13.19
C HIS A 344 11.24 4.11 -13.14
N ASP A 345 11.83 3.90 -11.96
CA ASP A 345 13.27 3.70 -11.77
C ASP A 345 13.81 2.49 -12.56
N VAL A 346 13.08 1.37 -12.54
CA VAL A 346 13.40 0.19 -13.37
C VAL A 346 13.31 0.51 -14.85
N ALA A 347 12.24 1.17 -15.31
CA ALA A 347 12.09 1.54 -16.73
C ALA A 347 13.21 2.50 -17.20
N TRP A 348 13.65 3.41 -16.33
CA TRP A 348 14.78 4.30 -16.61
C TRP A 348 16.09 3.53 -16.72
N SER A 349 16.35 2.62 -15.79
CA SER A 349 17.54 1.77 -15.78
C SER A 349 17.60 0.86 -17.01
N ASP A 350 16.48 0.26 -17.40
CA ASP A 350 16.35 -0.59 -18.59
C ASP A 350 16.64 0.20 -19.87
N LEU A 351 16.07 1.41 -20.00
CA LEU A 351 16.31 2.27 -21.16
C LEU A 351 17.77 2.75 -21.21
N LYS A 352 18.37 3.09 -20.07
CA LYS A 352 19.79 3.46 -19.97
C LYS A 352 20.70 2.31 -20.37
N ALA A 353 20.41 1.09 -19.91
CA ALA A 353 21.16 -0.10 -20.29
C ALA A 353 21.10 -0.34 -21.80
N LEU A 354 19.90 -0.24 -22.40
CA LEU A 354 19.71 -0.36 -23.84
C LEU A 354 20.48 0.73 -24.62
N ARG A 355 20.47 1.98 -24.16
CA ARG A 355 21.27 3.06 -24.76
C ARG A 355 22.76 2.73 -24.73
N GLU A 356 23.30 2.32 -23.59
CA GLU A 356 24.72 2.00 -23.45
C GLU A 356 25.12 0.78 -24.30
N GLU A 357 24.24 -0.23 -24.41
CA GLU A 357 24.45 -1.38 -25.31
C GLU A 357 24.53 -0.92 -26.78
N MET A 358 23.62 -0.06 -27.22
CA MET A 358 23.64 0.46 -28.59
C MET A 358 24.90 1.28 -28.86
N ILE A 359 25.31 2.14 -27.93
CA ILE A 359 26.56 2.91 -28.06
C ILE A 359 27.76 1.97 -28.15
N ALA A 360 27.83 0.95 -27.29
CA ALA A 360 28.92 -0.03 -27.31
C ALA A 360 29.01 -0.76 -28.67
N ARG A 361 27.88 -1.22 -29.21
CA ARG A 361 27.84 -1.87 -30.54
C ARG A 361 28.26 -0.93 -31.66
N ILE A 362 27.89 0.35 -31.60
CA ILE A 362 28.33 1.35 -32.59
C ILE A 362 29.85 1.58 -32.49
N VAL A 363 30.37 1.73 -31.27
CA VAL A 363 31.81 1.90 -31.02
C VAL A 363 32.60 0.69 -31.52
N GLU A 364 32.10 -0.54 -31.31
CA GLU A 364 32.72 -1.76 -31.81
C GLU A 364 32.85 -1.75 -33.34
N ARG A 365 31.83 -1.29 -34.08
CA ARG A 365 31.90 -1.16 -35.54
C ARG A 365 32.96 -0.16 -35.99
N TYR A 366 33.09 0.96 -35.28
CA TYR A 366 34.15 1.93 -35.55
C TYR A 366 35.53 1.37 -35.21
N ALA A 367 35.67 0.64 -34.10
CA ALA A 367 36.91 -0.02 -33.70
C ALA A 367 37.36 -1.06 -34.73
N ALA A 368 36.44 -1.84 -35.31
CA ALA A 368 36.74 -2.79 -36.38
C ALA A 368 37.24 -2.10 -37.65
N ALA A 369 36.60 -1.00 -38.08
CA ALA A 369 37.08 -0.21 -39.22
C ALA A 369 38.44 0.42 -38.94
N TYR A 370 38.68 0.87 -37.71
CA TYR A 370 39.97 1.40 -37.30
C TYR A 370 41.08 0.35 -37.33
N GLN A 371 40.82 -0.85 -36.80
CA GLN A 371 41.75 -1.96 -36.86
C GLN A 371 42.11 -2.30 -38.31
N PHE A 372 41.14 -2.25 -39.23
CA PHE A 372 41.40 -2.41 -40.66
C PHE A 372 42.34 -1.33 -41.20
N VAL A 373 42.12 -0.04 -40.88
CA VAL A 373 42.98 1.07 -41.32
C VAL A 373 44.40 0.93 -40.77
N LEU A 374 44.55 0.59 -39.49
CA LEU A 374 45.85 0.35 -38.89
C LEU A 374 46.57 -0.84 -39.53
N TYR A 375 45.84 -1.94 -39.74
CA TYR A 375 46.34 -3.12 -40.41
C TYR A 375 46.81 -2.77 -41.83
N SER A 376 45.98 -2.12 -42.64
CA SER A 376 46.31 -1.76 -44.03
C SER A 376 47.52 -0.85 -44.14
N ARG A 377 47.66 0.13 -43.23
CA ARG A 377 48.80 1.04 -43.19
C ARG A 377 50.12 0.34 -42.88
N GLY A 378 50.10 -0.63 -41.97
CA GLY A 378 51.27 -1.41 -41.58
C GLY A 378 51.86 -2.28 -42.71
N PHE A 379 51.12 -2.55 -43.79
CA PHE A 379 51.64 -3.32 -44.93
C PHE A 379 52.32 -2.46 -45.99
N HIS A 380 52.03 -1.16 -46.07
CA HIS A 380 52.57 -0.32 -47.15
C HIS A 380 53.53 0.77 -46.66
N ASP A 381 53.53 1.13 -45.36
CA ASP A 381 54.34 2.21 -44.76
C ASP A 381 54.17 3.62 -45.37
N LYS A 382 53.33 3.78 -46.39
CA LYS A 382 53.10 5.02 -47.16
C LYS A 382 52.37 6.14 -46.42
N ALA A 383 51.82 5.89 -45.23
CA ALA A 383 51.10 6.88 -44.43
C ALA A 383 51.63 6.96 -42.97
N GLY A 384 52.76 6.32 -42.67
CA GLY A 384 53.24 6.17 -41.29
C GLY A 384 52.36 5.27 -40.42
N GLY A 385 52.89 4.86 -39.26
CA GLY A 385 52.19 3.97 -38.31
C GLY A 385 51.28 4.69 -37.32
N VAL A 386 51.08 6.01 -37.47
CA VAL A 386 50.26 6.81 -36.55
C VAL A 386 48.81 6.77 -37.04
N PRO A 387 47.87 6.27 -36.23
CA PRO A 387 46.47 6.27 -36.59
C PRO A 387 45.86 7.68 -36.59
N PRO A 388 44.73 7.90 -37.29
CA PRO A 388 43.89 9.08 -37.08
C PRO A 388 43.42 9.17 -35.62
N ALA A 389 43.32 10.40 -35.10
CA ALA A 389 42.85 10.65 -33.74
C ALA A 389 41.39 10.23 -33.60
N PHE A 390 41.10 9.33 -32.65
CA PHE A 390 39.74 9.11 -32.18
C PHE A 390 39.41 10.15 -31.12
N ALA A 391 38.16 10.60 -31.08
CA ALA A 391 37.68 11.30 -29.91
C ALA A 391 37.83 10.36 -28.70
N THR A 392 38.67 10.74 -27.73
CA THR A 392 38.73 10.10 -26.41
C THR A 392 37.56 10.63 -25.59
N ALA A 393 36.34 10.39 -26.06
CA ALA A 393 35.15 10.82 -25.36
C ALA A 393 34.91 9.89 -24.17
N GLY A 394 34.82 10.46 -22.97
CA GLY A 394 34.48 9.77 -21.74
C GLY A 394 33.00 9.42 -21.64
N ARG A 395 32.63 8.62 -20.64
CA ARG A 395 31.24 8.23 -20.36
C ARG A 395 30.33 9.44 -20.06
N THR A 396 30.90 10.57 -19.69
CA THR A 396 30.24 11.83 -19.34
C THR A 396 30.01 12.76 -20.52
N ASP A 397 30.59 12.48 -21.69
CA ASP A 397 30.53 13.38 -22.83
C ASP A 397 29.22 13.23 -23.59
N SER A 398 28.88 14.24 -24.39
CA SER A 398 27.62 14.22 -25.14
C SER A 398 27.56 13.01 -26.07
N LEU A 399 26.35 12.50 -26.36
CA LEU A 399 26.17 11.41 -27.33
C LEU A 399 26.85 11.74 -28.66
N ARG A 400 26.81 13.01 -29.07
CA ARG A 400 27.46 13.49 -30.28
C ARG A 400 28.98 13.34 -30.21
N ASP A 401 29.59 13.63 -29.06
CA ASP A 401 31.05 13.51 -28.86
C ASP A 401 31.47 12.05 -28.72
N ARG A 402 30.65 11.21 -28.06
CA ARG A 402 30.86 9.75 -27.96
C ARG A 402 30.76 9.05 -29.31
N LEU A 403 29.98 9.60 -30.25
CA LEU A 403 29.76 9.06 -31.59
C LEU A 403 30.49 9.87 -32.68
N ARG A 404 31.40 10.79 -32.30
CA ARG A 404 32.22 11.58 -33.24
C ARG A 404 33.60 10.92 -33.42
N PRO A 405 33.77 9.99 -34.37
CA PRO A 405 35.09 9.79 -34.93
C PRO A 405 35.35 11.00 -35.82
N GLU A 406 36.27 11.87 -35.42
CA GLU A 406 36.69 12.99 -36.26
C GLU A 406 37.48 12.47 -37.46
N LEU A 407 36.72 12.15 -38.51
CA LEU A 407 37.19 11.93 -39.86
C LEU A 407 37.54 13.29 -40.48
N HIS A 408 38.64 13.91 -40.04
CA HIS A 408 39.17 15.06 -40.76
C HIS A 408 39.42 14.66 -42.22
N GLY A 409 38.67 15.27 -43.15
CA GLY A 409 38.82 15.07 -44.59
C GLY A 409 37.80 14.12 -45.26
N VAL A 410 36.89 13.48 -44.53
CA VAL A 410 35.82 12.65 -45.15
C VAL A 410 34.51 13.42 -45.19
N THR A 411 34.22 14.07 -46.32
CA THR A 411 32.92 14.71 -46.60
C THR A 411 31.86 13.64 -46.87
N GLY A 412 31.17 13.18 -45.83
CA GLY A 412 30.04 12.25 -45.95
C GLY A 412 28.81 12.73 -45.16
N PRO A 413 27.59 12.30 -45.52
CA PRO A 413 26.35 12.71 -44.85
C PRO A 413 26.40 12.36 -43.35
N GLU A 414 25.87 13.21 -42.48
CA GLU A 414 25.83 12.93 -41.03
C GLU A 414 25.04 11.65 -40.74
N PRO A 415 25.45 10.85 -39.75
CA PRO A 415 24.75 9.61 -39.42
C PRO A 415 23.41 9.91 -38.73
N GLU A 416 22.35 9.21 -39.13
CA GLU A 416 21.03 9.34 -38.52
C GLU A 416 20.94 8.55 -37.21
N PHE A 417 21.19 9.23 -36.09
CA PHE A 417 21.05 8.67 -34.75
C PHE A 417 19.82 9.21 -33.99
N GLY A 418 18.79 9.69 -34.71
CA GLY A 418 17.64 10.39 -34.14
C GLY A 418 16.95 9.63 -32.99
N ALA A 419 16.66 8.34 -33.19
CA ALA A 419 16.04 7.52 -32.13
C ALA A 419 16.91 7.41 -30.86
N LEU A 420 18.24 7.37 -31.01
CA LEU A 420 19.16 7.30 -29.87
C LEU A 420 19.30 8.67 -29.17
N GLN A 421 19.22 9.76 -29.92
CA GLN A 421 19.16 11.12 -29.37
C GLN A 421 17.88 11.34 -28.56
N GLU A 422 16.72 10.94 -29.10
CA GLU A 422 15.44 11.02 -28.38
C GLU A 422 15.43 10.19 -27.08
N VAL A 423 16.14 9.07 -27.06
CA VAL A 423 16.34 8.27 -25.84
C VAL A 423 17.23 8.99 -24.84
N ASP A 424 18.33 9.62 -25.28
CA ASP A 424 19.20 10.39 -24.39
C ASP A 424 18.46 11.59 -23.77
N ASP A 425 17.68 12.30 -24.57
CA ASP A 425 16.83 13.39 -24.11
C ASP A 425 15.76 12.91 -23.11
N ALA A 426 15.13 11.76 -23.37
CA ALA A 426 14.17 11.17 -22.44
C ALA A 426 14.82 10.77 -21.11
N LEU A 427 16.02 10.17 -21.14
CA LEU A 427 16.73 9.77 -19.93
C LEU A 427 17.11 10.97 -19.06
N ARG A 428 17.48 12.11 -19.67
CA ARG A 428 17.77 13.37 -18.94
C ARG A 428 16.49 14.03 -18.42
N ARG A 429 15.41 14.02 -19.21
CA ARG A 429 14.15 14.67 -18.85
C ARG A 429 13.42 13.96 -17.72
N PHE A 430 13.49 12.63 -17.68
CA PHE A 430 12.72 11.78 -16.77
C PHE A 430 13.64 11.05 -15.78
N GLU A 431 14.59 11.77 -15.17
CA GLU A 431 15.44 11.20 -14.13
C GLU A 431 14.62 10.76 -12.90
N PRO A 432 15.00 9.64 -12.23
CA PRO A 432 14.22 9.07 -11.13
C PRO A 432 14.37 9.81 -9.81
N GLU A 433 15.47 10.55 -9.62
CA GLU A 433 15.84 11.18 -8.35
C GLU A 433 14.79 12.18 -7.83
N PRO A 434 14.20 13.09 -8.64
CA PRO A 434 13.17 14.01 -8.17
C PRO A 434 11.93 13.32 -7.60
N LEU A 435 11.47 12.22 -8.23
CA LEU A 435 10.29 11.49 -7.78
C LEU A 435 10.57 10.66 -6.52
N ALA A 436 11.78 10.08 -6.42
CA ALA A 436 12.22 9.38 -5.21
C ALA A 436 12.34 10.33 -4.02
N GLU A 437 12.90 11.52 -4.24
CA GLU A 437 13.04 12.56 -3.23
C GLU A 437 11.68 13.10 -2.77
N GLU A 438 10.75 13.30 -3.69
CA GLU A 438 9.39 13.68 -3.35
C GLU A 438 8.67 12.60 -2.51
N LEU A 439 8.80 11.32 -2.88
CA LEU A 439 8.24 10.24 -2.08
C LEU A 439 8.82 10.21 -0.66
N ARG A 440 10.13 10.46 -0.51
CA ARG A 440 10.80 10.56 0.80
C ARG A 440 10.25 11.72 1.61
N ARG A 441 10.17 12.92 1.03
CA ARG A 441 9.60 14.11 1.69
C ARG A 441 8.16 13.89 2.14
N LEU A 442 7.31 13.30 1.30
CA LEU A 442 5.92 12.99 1.66
C LEU A 442 5.81 11.95 2.77
N ARG A 443 6.72 10.95 2.78
CA ARG A 443 6.79 9.97 3.85
C ARG A 443 7.20 10.60 5.18
N GLU A 444 8.18 11.49 5.18
CA GLU A 444 8.61 12.23 6.37
C GLU A 444 7.50 13.13 6.90
N ALA A 445 6.81 13.87 6.03
CA ALA A 445 5.65 14.68 6.40
C ALA A 445 4.52 13.82 7.02
N TRP A 446 4.25 12.64 6.45
CA TRP A 446 3.30 11.68 7.02
C TRP A 446 3.72 11.17 8.40
N VAL A 447 4.99 10.85 8.61
CA VAL A 447 5.52 10.46 9.93
C VAL A 447 5.39 11.61 10.94
N ALA A 448 5.73 12.83 10.53
CA ALA A 448 5.61 14.02 11.38
C ALA A 448 4.16 14.27 11.84
N GLN A 449 3.18 14.10 10.94
CA GLN A 449 1.75 14.24 11.28
C GLN A 449 1.27 13.20 12.29
N ARG A 450 1.90 12.01 12.32
CA ARG A 450 1.54 10.94 13.24
C ARG A 450 1.99 11.23 14.67
N GLY A 451 3.13 11.91 14.83
CA GLY A 451 3.82 12.15 16.10
C GLY A 451 4.25 10.84 16.80
N ASP A 452 5.03 10.97 17.88
CA ASP A 452 5.56 9.82 18.64
C ASP A 452 4.49 8.97 19.35
N GLY A 453 3.22 9.41 19.36
CA GLY A 453 2.16 8.85 20.22
C GLY A 453 1.21 7.85 19.57
N ALA A 454 1.26 7.60 18.25
CA ALA A 454 0.25 6.74 17.60
C ALA A 454 0.73 5.28 17.52
N PRO A 455 0.07 4.31 18.20
CA PRO A 455 0.56 2.94 18.33
C PRO A 455 0.85 2.34 16.96
N VAL A 456 2.11 1.94 16.77
CA VAL A 456 2.57 1.16 15.64
C VAL A 456 1.99 -0.24 15.80
N THR A 457 0.79 -0.49 15.31
CA THR A 457 0.42 -1.88 15.05
C THR A 457 1.36 -2.38 13.95
N ALA A 458 2.06 -3.48 14.20
CA ALA A 458 3.07 -4.09 13.33
C ALA A 458 2.60 -4.30 11.87
N ALA A 459 1.29 -4.22 11.60
CA ALA A 459 0.71 -4.20 10.24
C ALA A 459 0.94 -2.89 9.44
N THR A 460 1.47 -1.83 10.08
CA THR A 460 1.64 -0.48 9.47
C THR A 460 3.08 -0.03 9.29
N VAL A 461 4.06 -0.77 9.80
CA VAL A 461 5.43 -0.69 9.27
C VAL A 461 5.48 -1.72 8.16
N PRO A 462 5.73 -1.34 6.90
CA PRO A 462 6.20 -2.32 5.93
C PRO A 462 7.54 -2.82 6.45
N ALA A 463 7.52 -3.93 7.20
CA ALA A 463 8.71 -4.70 7.46
C ALA A 463 9.35 -5.01 6.10
N ARG A 464 10.63 -4.65 5.97
CA ARG A 464 11.51 -4.93 4.82
C ARG A 464 11.11 -4.26 3.51
N LEU A 465 11.42 -2.97 3.39
CA LEU A 465 11.85 -2.38 2.11
C LEU A 465 13.09 -1.49 2.29
N ALA A 466 13.70 -1.47 3.48
CA ALA A 466 14.91 -0.69 3.79
C ALA A 466 16.22 -1.48 3.60
N ASP A 467 16.16 -2.81 3.41
CA ASP A 467 17.36 -3.68 3.30
C ASP A 467 17.64 -4.19 1.88
N GLN A 468 17.08 -3.55 0.85
CA GLN A 468 17.44 -3.87 -0.55
C GLN A 468 17.63 -2.57 -1.34
N VAL A 469 18.70 -1.88 -0.96
CA VAL A 469 19.44 -0.97 -1.84
C VAL A 469 20.80 -1.64 -2.04
N PRO A 470 21.17 -2.13 -3.24
CA PRO A 470 22.57 -2.20 -3.60
C PRO A 470 23.16 -0.79 -3.76
#